data_AF-A0A9P9PYC6-F1
#
_entry.id   AF-A0A9P9PYC6-F1
#
_cell.length_a   1.000
_cell.length_b   1.000
_cell.length_c   1.000
_cell.angle_alpha   90.00
_cell.angle_beta   90.00
_cell.angle_gamma   90.00
#
_symmetry.space_group_name_H-M   'P 1'
#
loop_
_entity.id
_entity.type
_entity.pdbx_description
1 polymer ?
#
loop_
_entity_poly.entity_id
_entity_poly.type
_entity_poly.pdbx_seq_one_letter_code
_entity_poly.pdbx_strand_id
1 'polypeptide(L)'
;MVTKTNAKPKRHKKRKSRTEVSSDSESERSSKQVKSKASRSEDVKGSLSSSTEEIATRKKEPSSKGLEAADIEVAFSKFYMQRVTAEFADDLERLRTSDDFKDEAVPMLIAALKGGTAMFSEEEKKRIMLAGSGKHF
;
A
#
# COMPACT_ATOMS: atom_id res chain seq x y z
N MET A 1 -25.45 -29.06 75.58
CA MET A 1 -24.30 -28.84 74.68
C MET A 1 -24.82 -28.16 73.41
N VAL A 2 -24.29 -26.99 73.07
CA VAL A 2 -24.74 -26.15 71.94
C VAL A 2 -23.67 -26.22 70.85
N THR A 3 -24.06 -26.54 69.60
CA THR A 3 -23.21 -26.34 68.43
C THR A 3 -23.91 -25.38 67.46
N LYS A 4 -23.46 -24.12 67.46
CA LYS A 4 -23.86 -23.10 66.49
C LYS A 4 -23.08 -23.34 65.19
N THR A 5 -23.77 -23.61 64.08
CA THR A 5 -23.15 -23.60 62.76
C THR A 5 -23.24 -22.19 62.17
N ASN A 6 -22.07 -21.64 61.83
CA ASN A 6 -21.90 -20.33 61.21
C ASN A 6 -21.82 -20.52 59.69
N ALA A 7 -22.81 -20.06 58.93
CA ALA A 7 -22.78 -20.07 57.47
C ALA A 7 -23.09 -18.67 56.91
N LYS A 8 -22.05 -18.04 56.36
CA LYS A 8 -22.02 -16.66 55.84
C LYS A 8 -22.90 -16.49 54.59
N PRO A 9 -23.49 -15.30 54.34
CA PRO A 9 -24.34 -15.06 53.17
C PRO A 9 -23.52 -14.95 51.86
N LYS A 10 -23.97 -15.63 50.80
CA LYS A 10 -23.41 -15.57 49.44
C LYS A 10 -23.67 -14.19 48.81
N ARG A 11 -22.60 -13.45 48.48
CA ARG A 11 -22.66 -12.16 47.77
C ARG A 11 -23.13 -12.35 46.32
N HIS A 12 -24.14 -11.58 45.93
CA HIS A 12 -24.66 -11.44 44.56
C HIS A 12 -23.56 -11.04 43.56
N LYS A 13 -23.37 -11.82 42.48
CA LYS A 13 -22.60 -11.39 41.30
C LYS A 13 -23.45 -10.39 40.51
N LYS A 14 -23.08 -9.11 40.55
CA LYS A 14 -23.66 -8.09 39.66
C LYS A 14 -23.26 -8.42 38.21
N ARG A 15 -24.26 -8.73 37.38
CA ARG A 15 -24.11 -8.75 35.92
C ARG A 15 -23.93 -7.31 35.47
N LYS A 16 -22.80 -6.99 34.85
CA LYS A 16 -22.58 -5.69 34.21
C LYS A 16 -23.42 -5.69 32.93
N SER A 17 -24.33 -4.73 32.80
CA SER A 17 -25.02 -4.45 31.54
C SER A 17 -23.97 -4.10 30.48
N ARG A 18 -24.06 -4.78 29.34
CA ARG A 18 -23.29 -4.50 28.13
C ARG A 18 -23.79 -3.16 27.60
N THR A 19 -22.99 -2.11 27.76
CA THR A 19 -23.23 -0.83 27.11
C THR A 19 -23.04 -1.02 25.61
N GLU A 20 -24.08 -0.70 24.84
CA GLU A 20 -23.96 -0.51 23.40
C GLU A 20 -23.26 0.81 23.16
N VAL A 21 -22.13 0.76 22.45
CA VAL A 21 -21.48 1.94 21.88
C VAL A 21 -22.20 2.24 20.57
N SER A 22 -23.02 3.28 20.56
CA SER A 22 -23.55 3.83 19.31
C SER A 22 -22.38 4.37 18.49
N SER A 23 -22.17 3.83 17.29
CA SER A 23 -21.39 4.51 16.26
C SER A 23 -22.28 5.56 15.63
N ASP A 24 -22.26 6.76 16.20
CA ASP A 24 -22.82 7.95 15.56
C ASP A 24 -21.75 8.47 14.59
N SER A 25 -21.88 8.05 13.33
CA SER A 25 -20.99 8.44 12.23
C SER A 25 -21.53 9.72 11.59
N GLU A 26 -21.37 10.85 12.28
CA GLU A 26 -21.69 12.19 11.75
C GLU A 26 -20.68 12.57 10.65
N SER A 27 -21.13 12.47 9.39
CA SER A 27 -20.40 12.99 8.23
C SER A 27 -20.66 14.49 8.07
N GLU A 28 -19.86 15.31 8.75
CA GLU A 28 -19.83 16.76 8.54
C GLU A 28 -19.06 17.10 7.25
N ARG A 29 -19.76 17.19 6.11
CA ARG A 29 -19.25 17.85 4.90
C ARG A 29 -19.41 19.36 5.03
N SER A 30 -18.44 20.02 5.65
CA SER A 30 -18.36 21.49 5.60
C SER A 30 -17.64 21.94 4.32
N SER A 31 -18.42 22.48 3.39
CA SER A 31 -17.95 23.12 2.16
C SER A 31 -17.39 24.51 2.48
N LYS A 32 -16.06 24.64 2.51
CA LYS A 32 -15.40 25.95 2.49
C LYS A 32 -15.16 26.40 1.04
N GLN A 33 -16.05 27.27 0.58
CA GLN A 33 -15.76 28.23 -0.47
C GLN A 33 -14.52 29.05 -0.09
N VAL A 34 -13.49 29.05 -0.94
CA VAL A 34 -12.57 30.18 -1.02
C VAL A 34 -12.29 30.54 -2.48
N LYS A 35 -12.85 31.68 -2.83
CA LYS A 35 -12.57 32.63 -3.92
C LYS A 35 -11.45 32.29 -4.92
N SER A 36 -11.88 32.34 -6.17
CA SER A 36 -11.17 32.75 -7.36
C SER A 36 -10.22 33.93 -7.16
N LYS A 37 -8.97 33.78 -7.62
CA LYS A 37 -8.19 34.85 -8.22
C LYS A 37 -7.52 34.36 -9.49
N ALA A 38 -7.81 35.07 -10.57
CA ALA A 38 -7.27 34.90 -11.89
C ALA A 38 -5.83 35.42 -11.97
N SER A 39 -4.97 34.65 -12.66
CA SER A 39 -3.79 35.15 -13.39
C SER A 39 -3.50 34.09 -14.47
N ARG A 40 -4.01 34.29 -15.68
CA ARG A 40 -3.28 34.84 -16.83
C ARG A 40 -2.34 33.79 -17.44
N SER A 41 -2.82 33.25 -18.54
CA SER A 41 -2.17 32.44 -19.57
C SER A 41 -0.89 33.08 -20.11
N GLU A 42 0.18 32.29 -20.21
CA GLU A 42 1.13 32.37 -21.32
C GLU A 42 1.46 30.97 -21.83
N ASP A 43 1.17 30.78 -23.11
CA ASP A 43 1.66 29.74 -24.00
C ASP A 43 3.20 29.70 -24.03
N VAL A 44 3.80 28.53 -23.77
CA VAL A 44 5.04 28.14 -24.44
C VAL A 44 4.94 26.70 -24.94
N LYS A 45 4.82 26.65 -26.26
CA LYS A 45 4.95 25.53 -27.18
C LYS A 45 6.39 25.02 -27.20
N GLY A 46 6.58 23.71 -26.98
CA GLY A 46 7.84 22.99 -27.19
C GLY A 46 7.65 21.51 -26.83
N SER A 47 7.09 20.65 -27.69
CA SER A 47 7.72 20.03 -28.86
C SER A 47 8.93 19.16 -28.52
N LEU A 48 8.71 17.84 -28.50
CA LEU A 48 9.67 16.75 -28.79
C LEU A 48 10.73 16.51 -27.69
N SER A 49 11.01 15.28 -27.26
CA SER A 49 11.10 14.06 -28.04
C SER A 49 10.74 12.81 -27.23
N SER A 50 9.81 12.04 -27.79
CA SER A 50 9.81 10.60 -27.68
C SER A 50 11.09 10.07 -28.34
N SER A 51 12.00 9.50 -27.56
CA SER A 51 12.98 8.55 -28.08
C SER A 51 12.49 7.15 -27.74
N THR A 52 11.51 6.71 -28.51
CA THR A 52 11.38 5.32 -28.93
C THR A 52 12.39 5.05 -30.03
N GLU A 53 12.78 3.77 -30.18
CA GLU A 53 13.82 3.21 -31.07
C GLU A 53 15.23 3.22 -30.45
N GLU A 54 16.05 2.18 -30.50
CA GLU A 54 15.96 0.82 -31.00
C GLU A 54 17.26 0.16 -30.49
N ILE A 55 17.19 -0.92 -29.71
CA ILE A 55 18.25 -1.93 -29.71
C ILE A 55 17.60 -3.30 -29.64
N ALA A 56 17.26 -3.80 -30.84
CA ALA A 56 17.74 -5.07 -31.35
C ALA A 56 17.83 -6.24 -30.36
N THR A 57 16.86 -7.14 -30.51
CA THR A 57 17.06 -8.60 -30.57
C THR A 57 18.02 -9.22 -29.57
N ARG A 58 17.47 -9.76 -28.48
CA ARG A 58 17.82 -11.13 -28.08
C ARG A 58 16.55 -11.90 -27.77
N LYS A 59 16.13 -12.68 -28.77
CA LYS A 59 15.38 -13.90 -28.54
C LYS A 59 16.13 -14.72 -27.50
N LYS A 60 15.60 -14.77 -26.27
CA LYS A 60 15.75 -15.92 -25.40
C LYS A 60 14.35 -16.30 -24.96
N GLU A 61 13.75 -17.18 -25.75
CA GLU A 61 13.02 -18.31 -25.20
C GLU A 61 13.89 -18.95 -24.11
N PRO A 62 13.35 -19.15 -22.90
CA PRO A 62 13.54 -20.43 -22.23
C PRO A 62 12.15 -21.07 -22.22
N SER A 63 11.98 -22.11 -23.03
CA SER A 63 12.06 -23.46 -22.48
C SER A 63 11.23 -23.56 -21.19
N SER A 64 9.98 -23.98 -21.36
CA SER A 64 9.14 -24.57 -20.33
C SER A 64 9.92 -25.55 -19.45
N LYS A 65 10.45 -25.07 -18.32
CA LYS A 65 11.02 -25.83 -17.21
C LYS A 65 11.28 -24.85 -16.07
N GLY A 66 10.42 -24.89 -15.06
CA GLY A 66 10.56 -24.26 -13.74
C GLY A 66 11.17 -22.87 -13.72
N LEU A 67 10.35 -21.83 -13.55
CA LEU A 67 10.87 -20.55 -13.08
C LEU A 67 11.64 -20.82 -11.78
N GLU A 68 12.97 -20.73 -11.85
CA GLU A 68 13.84 -20.87 -10.68
C GLU A 68 13.40 -19.83 -9.65
N ALA A 69 13.38 -20.20 -8.37
CA ALA A 69 12.79 -19.36 -7.32
C ALA A 69 13.38 -17.94 -7.29
N ALA A 70 14.66 -17.80 -7.65
CA ALA A 70 15.35 -16.53 -7.80
C ALA A 70 14.79 -15.66 -8.94
N ASP A 71 14.45 -16.24 -10.09
CA ASP A 71 13.89 -15.50 -11.23
C ASP A 71 12.49 -14.97 -10.89
N ILE A 72 11.70 -15.76 -10.15
CA ILE A 72 10.38 -15.35 -9.66
C ILE A 72 10.51 -14.19 -8.68
N GLU A 73 11.49 -14.23 -7.78
CA GLU A 73 11.71 -13.16 -6.82
C GLU A 73 12.10 -11.84 -7.50
N VAL A 74 13.01 -11.88 -8.48
CA VAL A 74 13.42 -10.70 -9.24
C VAL A 74 12.24 -10.13 -10.03
N ALA A 75 11.49 -10.99 -10.74
CA ALA A 75 10.33 -10.57 -11.51
C ALA A 75 9.21 -10.03 -10.62
N PHE A 76 8.96 -10.66 -9.46
CA PHE A 76 7.97 -10.21 -8.50
C PHE A 76 8.36 -8.88 -7.89
N SER A 77 9.62 -8.69 -7.48
CA SER A 77 10.10 -7.44 -6.90
C SER A 77 9.89 -6.26 -7.88
N LYS A 78 10.16 -6.47 -9.17
CA LYS A 78 9.90 -5.49 -10.22
C LYS A 78 8.40 -5.18 -10.37
N PHE A 79 7.56 -6.22 -10.45
CA PHE A 79 6.11 -6.06 -10.57
C PHE A 79 5.51 -5.33 -9.36
N TYR A 80 5.90 -5.75 -8.15
CA TYR A 80 5.49 -5.15 -6.89
C TYR A 80 5.86 -3.67 -6.86
N MET A 81 7.09 -3.33 -7.24
CA MET A 81 7.53 -1.94 -7.28
C MET A 81 6.68 -1.07 -8.19
N GLN A 82 6.45 -1.52 -9.42
CA GLN A 82 5.63 -0.77 -10.38
C GLN A 82 4.22 -0.54 -9.85
N ARG A 83 3.61 -1.57 -9.25
CA ARG A 83 2.29 -1.49 -8.64
C ARG A 83 2.26 -0.51 -7.47
N VAL A 84 3.15 -0.69 -6.50
CA VAL A 84 3.22 0.14 -5.30
C VAL A 84 3.47 1.60 -5.66
N THR A 85 4.38 1.90 -6.57
CA THR A 85 4.62 3.30 -6.99
C THR A 85 3.44 3.92 -7.74
N ALA A 86 2.61 3.11 -8.40
CA ALA A 86 1.40 3.60 -9.04
C ALA A 86 0.28 3.87 -8.03
N GLU A 87 0.05 2.94 -7.09
CA GLU A 87 -0.99 3.08 -6.06
C GLU A 87 -0.67 4.21 -5.06
N PHE A 88 0.61 4.41 -4.74
CA PHE A 88 1.06 5.49 -3.84
C PHE A 88 1.51 6.75 -4.60
N ALA A 89 1.15 6.93 -5.87
CA ALA A 89 1.63 8.05 -6.68
C ALA A 89 1.33 9.41 -6.02
N ASP A 90 0.10 9.62 -5.55
CA ASP A 90 -0.30 10.86 -4.87
C ASP A 90 0.49 11.12 -3.58
N ASP A 91 0.73 10.06 -2.80
CA ASP A 91 1.48 10.17 -1.54
C ASP A 91 2.97 10.40 -1.79
N LEU A 92 3.54 9.80 -2.85
CA LEU A 92 4.90 10.05 -3.29
C LEU A 92 5.07 11.48 -3.80
N GLU A 93 4.08 12.03 -4.48
CA GLU A 93 4.08 13.42 -4.93
C GLU A 93 3.99 14.40 -3.74
N ARG A 94 3.14 14.11 -2.75
CA ARG A 94 3.09 14.88 -1.50
C ARG A 94 4.42 14.84 -0.74
N LEU A 95 5.02 13.66 -0.64
CA LEU A 95 6.31 13.49 0.01
C LEU A 95 7.37 14.32 -0.73
N ARG A 96 7.39 14.27 -2.07
CA ARG A 96 8.32 15.04 -2.90
C ARG A 96 8.15 16.55 -2.79
N THR A 97 6.90 17.02 -2.63
CA THR A 97 6.60 18.46 -2.52
C THR A 97 6.74 18.99 -1.10
N SER A 98 6.98 18.12 -0.12
CA SER A 98 7.22 18.51 1.26
C SER A 98 8.65 19.05 1.47
N ASP A 99 8.80 20.07 2.33
CA ASP A 99 10.08 20.73 2.59
C ASP A 99 11.12 19.81 3.27
N ASP A 100 10.67 18.74 3.93
CA ASP A 100 11.51 17.82 4.68
C ASP A 100 12.10 16.67 3.82
N PHE A 101 11.61 16.49 2.58
CA PHE A 101 12.07 15.41 1.72
C PHE A 101 13.34 15.79 0.96
N LYS A 102 14.47 15.27 1.44
CA LYS A 102 15.80 15.50 0.88
C LYS A 102 16.20 14.39 -0.10
N ASP A 103 17.14 14.67 -0.99
CA ASP A 103 17.68 13.70 -1.94
C ASP A 103 18.30 12.46 -1.24
N GLU A 104 18.82 12.64 -0.02
CA GLU A 104 19.36 11.56 0.82
C GLU A 104 18.26 10.57 1.29
N ALA A 105 17.00 10.99 1.34
CA ALA A 105 15.87 10.16 1.74
C ALA A 105 15.37 9.24 0.61
N VAL A 106 15.69 9.53 -0.65
CA VAL A 106 15.32 8.72 -1.82
C VAL A 106 15.81 7.27 -1.72
N PRO A 107 17.10 6.98 -1.45
CA PRO A 107 17.54 5.59 -1.30
C PRO A 107 16.88 4.88 -0.11
N MET A 108 16.60 5.61 0.98
CA MET A 108 15.88 5.06 2.14
C MET A 108 14.43 4.70 1.76
N LEU A 109 13.74 5.57 1.02
CA LEU A 109 12.39 5.32 0.53
C LEU A 109 12.34 4.08 -0.39
N ILE A 110 13.28 3.98 -1.34
CA ILE A 110 13.37 2.83 -2.24
C ILE A 110 13.63 1.55 -1.43
N ALA A 111 14.53 1.58 -0.44
CA ALA A 111 14.81 0.43 0.42
C ALA A 111 13.58 -0.01 1.22
N ALA A 112 12.84 0.95 1.81
CA ALA A 112 11.61 0.67 2.55
C ALA A 112 10.54 0.05 1.66
N LEU A 113 10.33 0.61 0.46
CA LEU A 113 9.39 0.07 -0.52
C LEU A 113 9.82 -1.34 -0.98
N LYS A 114 11.11 -1.58 -1.25
CA LYS A 114 11.60 -2.94 -1.56
C LYS A 114 11.36 -3.90 -0.41
N GLY A 115 11.56 -3.44 0.83
CA GLY A 115 11.31 -4.21 2.05
C GLY A 115 9.88 -4.71 2.17
N GLY A 116 8.90 -4.01 1.59
CA GLY A 116 7.51 -4.47 1.52
C GLY A 116 7.32 -5.82 0.82
N THR A 117 8.25 -6.23 -0.06
CA THR A 117 8.22 -7.57 -0.68
C THR A 117 8.44 -8.72 0.31
N ALA A 118 9.00 -8.45 1.48
CA ALA A 118 9.20 -9.46 2.54
C ALA A 118 7.88 -9.88 3.21
N MET A 119 6.79 -9.14 3.00
CA MET A 119 5.46 -9.51 3.49
C MET A 119 4.82 -10.69 2.73
N PHE A 120 5.42 -11.10 1.60
CA PHE A 120 4.92 -12.18 0.76
C PHE A 120 5.82 -13.40 0.86
N SER A 121 5.22 -14.56 1.13
CA SER A 121 5.89 -15.85 1.05
C SER A 121 6.23 -16.21 -0.40
N GLU A 122 7.19 -17.12 -0.60
CA GLU A 122 7.57 -17.57 -1.95
C GLU A 122 6.40 -18.16 -2.75
N GLU A 123 5.49 -18.86 -2.07
CA GLU A 123 4.29 -19.44 -2.68
C GLU A 123 3.32 -18.37 -3.16
N GLU A 124 3.17 -17.28 -2.40
CA GLU A 124 2.34 -16.13 -2.78
C GLU A 124 2.98 -15.35 -3.93
N LYS A 125 4.29 -15.10 -3.89
CA LYS A 125 5.04 -14.48 -4.98
C LYS A 125 4.84 -15.27 -6.28
N LYS A 126 4.97 -16.61 -6.21
CA LYS A 126 4.70 -17.55 -7.32
C LYS A 126 3.26 -17.42 -7.84
N ARG A 127 2.28 -17.42 -6.94
CA ARG A 127 0.86 -17.33 -7.29
C ARG A 127 0.50 -16.00 -7.96
N ILE A 128 1.01 -14.89 -7.43
CA ILE A 128 0.77 -13.54 -7.98
C ILE A 128 1.41 -13.41 -9.37
N MET A 129 2.62 -13.93 -9.56
CA MET A 129 3.27 -13.94 -10.87
C MET A 129 2.51 -14.79 -11.89
N LEU A 130 2.06 -15.99 -11.49
CA LEU A 130 1.27 -16.85 -12.36
C LEU A 130 -0.11 -16.24 -12.69
N ALA A 131 -0.81 -15.69 -11.70
CA ALA A 131 -2.12 -15.06 -11.89
C ALA A 131 -2.03 -13.74 -12.68
N GLY A 132 -1.00 -12.94 -12.44
CA GLY A 132 -0.74 -11.67 -13.13
C GLY A 132 -0.37 -11.86 -14.60
N SER A 133 0.26 -12.99 -14.95
CA SER A 133 0.54 -13.36 -16.34
C SER A 133 -0.70 -13.79 -17.15
N GLY A 134 -1.83 -14.06 -16.48
CA GLY A 134 -3.03 -14.62 -17.11
C GLY A 134 -4.19 -13.66 -17.37
N LYS A 135 -4.17 -12.42 -16.87
CA LYS A 135 -5.29 -11.46 -17.01
C LYS A 135 -4.83 -10.01 -17.08
N HIS A 136 -4.57 -9.55 -18.31
CA HIS A 136 -4.70 -8.14 -18.74
C HIS A 136 -5.00 -8.15 -20.25
N PHE A 137 -6.28 -8.18 -20.59
CA PHE A 137 -6.85 -7.80 -21.88
C PHE A 137 -8.03 -6.88 -21.60
#